data_AF-A0A238VRP8-F1
#
_entry.id   AF-A0A238VRP8-F1
#
_cell.length_a   1.000
_cell.length_b   1.000
_cell.length_c   1.000
_cell.angle_alpha   90.00
_cell.angle_beta   90.00
_cell.angle_gamma   90.00
#
_symmetry.space_group_name_H-M   'P 1'
#
loop_
_entity.id
_entity.type
_entity.pdbx_description
1 polymer ?
#
loop_
_entity_poly.entity_id
_entity_poly.type
_entity_poly.pdbx_seq_one_letter_code
_entity_poly.pdbx_strand_id
1 'polypeptide(L)'
;MGAQIHARQARQSKRGATRVFRCRYEQDGEAGVHYFTVVTRPKADARLLIDQAVAAPPCPRPEHTGRHVWPNGTYKTAAGERQRYRCVNREDDSDYHSFSAELPRAVVEEETCCPDCEVLTPRHAGTEAASRRLNVPTPVVVSVLRDLADGHAYTAVSKRALEQMKRPTGRVRTVGGKTPDELHEAGQFGPRRELKAHWHLSADILERFAPFVTEPAFEAMRVEEAAYRAEGLPVVYFADEVSVKRDYARSATLTSAPVVWTALVVSRTRWERDKDGRVTGRSSRLVRVRALPNASAEAWRLVLAELDAPNFLVADGAAAIEKAATAVWGKKTTVVPCMFHATRNIEANLTPTRGGLADKVRDHMYALSRDLMRDGGPKAVSSWFDDLEDVTAAADLPADLVAAQRRRYEPLLRRTALVAQRHNDPEVQVSNAAVEAQIRLWVKRMTTRRGAMFSNLARTNLLGDLIVTGANGALLDQHEVARAIRHASKTHRGWAPPPRALTEPAGVLGLRDAFSVTELLERHSS
;
A
#
# COMPACT_ATOMS: atom_id res chain seq x y z
N MET A 1 -68.31 37.42 -19.86
CA MET A 1 -67.11 38.07 -19.30
C MET A 1 -66.22 37.00 -18.71
N GLY A 2 -64.95 36.91 -19.10
CA GLY A 2 -64.07 35.78 -18.79
C GLY A 2 -63.46 35.88 -17.39
N ALA A 3 -63.38 34.76 -16.67
CA ALA A 3 -62.75 34.71 -15.36
C ALA A 3 -61.25 35.06 -15.44
N GLN A 4 -60.78 35.96 -14.57
CA GLN A 4 -59.37 36.37 -14.51
C GLN A 4 -58.66 35.63 -13.37
N ILE A 5 -57.60 34.89 -13.72
CA ILE A 5 -56.78 34.12 -12.77
C ILE A 5 -55.43 34.83 -12.56
N HIS A 6 -55.15 35.20 -11.31
CA HIS A 6 -53.87 35.81 -10.92
C HIS A 6 -53.11 34.91 -9.93
N ALA A 7 -51.84 34.64 -10.22
CA ALA A 7 -50.95 33.93 -9.31
C ALA A 7 -50.56 34.85 -8.14
N ARG A 8 -50.84 34.43 -6.90
CA ARG A 8 -50.70 35.33 -5.73
C ARG A 8 -49.45 35.05 -4.90
N GLN A 9 -49.15 33.79 -4.61
CA GLN A 9 -48.06 33.44 -3.71
C GLN A 9 -47.54 32.03 -4.02
N ALA A 10 -46.22 31.86 -3.99
CA ALA A 10 -45.57 30.55 -3.95
C ALA A 10 -45.32 30.18 -2.50
N ARG A 11 -45.67 28.94 -2.12
CA ARG A 11 -45.42 28.39 -0.79
C ARG A 11 -44.73 27.03 -0.91
N GLN A 12 -43.78 26.77 -0.03
CA GLN A 12 -43.25 25.42 0.16
C GLN A 12 -44.15 24.69 1.16
N SER A 13 -44.68 23.54 0.75
CA SER A 13 -45.51 22.68 1.60
C SER A 13 -44.91 21.29 1.73
N LYS A 14 -45.42 20.48 2.67
CA LYS A 14 -45.01 19.07 2.82
C LYS A 14 -45.19 18.23 1.53
N ARG A 15 -46.04 18.67 0.58
CA ARG A 15 -46.31 17.99 -0.71
C ARG A 15 -45.48 18.53 -1.89
N GLY A 16 -44.63 19.53 -1.67
CA GLY A 16 -43.83 20.19 -2.71
C GLY A 16 -44.14 21.68 -2.84
N ALA A 17 -43.63 22.31 -3.90
CA ALA A 17 -43.83 23.72 -4.16
C ALA A 17 -45.25 23.94 -4.71
N THR A 18 -46.09 24.61 -3.92
CA THR A 18 -47.46 24.95 -4.29
C THR A 18 -47.56 26.42 -4.65
N ARG A 19 -48.43 26.74 -5.61
CA ARG A 19 -48.73 28.10 -6.01
C ARG A 19 -50.22 28.34 -5.85
N VAL A 20 -50.57 29.39 -5.13
CA VAL A 20 -51.97 29.76 -4.86
C VAL A 20 -52.42 30.73 -5.93
N PHE A 21 -53.55 30.40 -6.56
CA PHE A 21 -54.19 31.19 -7.61
C PHE A 21 -55.48 31.78 -7.07
N ARG A 22 -55.74 33.04 -7.46
CA ARG A 22 -57.00 33.73 -7.19
C ARG A 22 -57.76 33.81 -8.50
N CYS A 23 -58.96 33.25 -8.53
CA CYS A 23 -59.89 33.39 -9.64
C CYS A 23 -60.95 34.43 -9.27
N ARG A 24 -61.10 35.46 -10.10
CA ARG A 24 -62.27 36.35 -10.06
C ARG A 24 -63.20 35.96 -11.19
N TYR A 25 -64.47 35.76 -10.87
CA TYR A 25 -65.52 35.44 -11.83
C TYR A 25 -66.78 36.24 -11.52
N GLU A 26 -67.66 36.35 -12.49
CA GLU A 26 -68.91 37.10 -12.38
C GLU A 26 -70.02 36.16 -12.80
N GLN A 27 -70.97 35.91 -11.89
CA GLN A 27 -72.09 35.00 -12.12
C GLN A 27 -73.35 35.70 -11.64
N ASP A 28 -74.35 35.78 -12.50
CA ASP A 28 -75.65 36.44 -12.26
C ASP A 28 -75.54 37.92 -11.78
N GLY A 29 -74.52 38.64 -12.24
CA GLY A 29 -74.31 40.05 -11.92
C GLY A 29 -73.57 40.32 -10.60
N GLU A 30 -73.19 39.27 -9.85
CA GLU A 30 -72.37 39.40 -8.65
C GLU A 30 -70.92 38.92 -8.90
N ALA A 31 -69.96 39.73 -8.44
CA ALA A 31 -68.54 39.42 -8.55
C ALA A 31 -68.07 38.49 -7.42
N GLY A 32 -67.79 37.23 -7.78
CA GLY A 32 -67.28 36.20 -6.90
C GLY A 32 -65.76 36.06 -6.95
N VAL A 33 -65.14 35.69 -5.82
CA VAL A 33 -63.71 35.38 -5.77
C VAL A 33 -63.51 34.06 -5.03
N HIS A 34 -62.79 33.13 -5.65
CA HIS A 34 -62.32 31.93 -4.96
C HIS A 34 -60.82 31.70 -5.16
N TYR A 35 -60.24 30.92 -4.26
CA TYR A 35 -58.82 30.58 -4.28
C TYR A 35 -58.68 29.09 -4.48
N PHE A 36 -57.73 28.71 -5.33
CA PHE A 36 -57.34 27.32 -5.49
C PHE A 36 -55.82 27.20 -5.54
N THR A 37 -55.30 26.04 -5.15
CA THR A 37 -53.87 25.81 -5.01
C THR A 37 -53.45 24.73 -5.99
N VAL A 38 -52.41 24.99 -6.78
CA VAL A 38 -51.84 24.01 -7.73
C VAL A 38 -50.44 23.63 -7.27
N VAL A 39 -50.13 22.34 -7.26
CA VAL A 39 -48.79 21.82 -6.99
C VAL A 39 -47.96 22.02 -8.28
N THR A 40 -46.95 22.90 -8.22
CA THR A 40 -46.15 23.28 -9.40
C THR A 40 -44.86 22.48 -9.55
N ARG A 41 -44.31 21.98 -8.44
CA ARG A 41 -43.31 20.92 -8.42
C ARG A 41 -43.69 19.94 -7.33
N PRO A 42 -44.21 18.74 -7.65
CA PRO A 42 -44.39 17.71 -6.65
C PRO A 42 -43.03 17.38 -6.06
N LYS A 43 -42.96 17.23 -4.73
CA LYS A 43 -41.76 16.65 -4.11
C LYS A 43 -41.65 15.25 -4.72
N ALA A 44 -40.52 14.92 -5.35
CA ALA A 44 -40.29 13.59 -5.89
C ALA A 44 -40.72 12.57 -4.83
N ASP A 45 -41.52 11.58 -5.22
CA ASP A 45 -42.05 10.61 -4.28
C ASP A 45 -40.85 9.94 -3.60
N ALA A 46 -40.66 10.23 -2.31
CA ALA A 46 -39.54 9.71 -1.54
C ALA A 46 -39.52 8.18 -1.64
N ARG A 47 -40.68 7.55 -1.85
CA ARG A 47 -40.85 6.11 -2.06
C ARG A 47 -40.13 5.59 -3.31
N LEU A 48 -40.23 6.30 -4.44
CA LEU A 48 -39.54 5.96 -5.69
C LEU A 48 -38.02 6.18 -5.60
N LEU A 49 -37.56 7.14 -4.79
CA LEU A 49 -36.13 7.40 -4.56
C LEU A 49 -35.53 6.45 -3.50
N ILE A 50 -36.33 6.01 -2.52
CA ILE A 50 -35.94 5.04 -1.47
C ILE A 50 -35.76 3.64 -2.06
N ASP A 51 -36.67 3.18 -2.92
CA ASP A 51 -36.61 1.85 -3.52
C ASP A 51 -35.44 1.70 -4.54
N GLN A 52 -34.93 2.82 -5.05
CA GLN A 52 -33.81 2.86 -6.02
C GLN A 52 -32.42 2.92 -5.36
N ALA A 53 -32.31 3.20 -4.06
CA ALA A 53 -31.04 3.58 -3.45
C ALA A 53 -30.20 2.42 -2.87
N VAL A 54 -30.77 1.23 -2.67
CA VAL A 54 -30.12 -0.11 -2.49
C VAL A 54 -31.22 -1.06 -1.98
N ALA A 55 -31.41 -2.20 -2.65
CA ALA A 55 -32.46 -3.16 -2.30
C ALA A 55 -32.28 -3.74 -0.88
N ALA A 56 -33.38 -3.82 -0.12
CA ALA A 56 -33.41 -4.53 1.16
C ALA A 56 -32.95 -5.99 0.94
N PRO A 57 -32.19 -6.58 1.90
CA PRO A 57 -31.73 -7.95 1.75
C PRO A 57 -32.94 -8.91 1.69
N PRO A 58 -32.86 -9.98 0.90
CA PRO A 58 -33.91 -10.98 0.87
C PRO A 58 -34.08 -11.61 2.25
N CYS A 59 -35.29 -12.09 2.54
CA CYS A 59 -35.54 -12.84 3.76
C CYS A 59 -34.66 -14.10 3.80
N PRO A 60 -34.03 -14.44 4.95
CA PRO A 60 -33.18 -15.62 5.07
C PRO A 60 -33.96 -16.94 5.01
N ARG A 61 -35.30 -16.91 5.09
CA ARG A 61 -36.15 -18.10 4.97
C ARG A 61 -36.48 -18.34 3.49
N PRO A 62 -36.12 -19.49 2.89
CA PRO A 62 -36.39 -19.78 1.49
C PRO A 62 -37.89 -19.71 1.13
N GLU A 63 -38.77 -20.12 2.05
CA GLU A 63 -40.23 -20.03 1.90
C GLU A 63 -40.77 -18.59 1.79
N HIS A 64 -39.96 -17.56 2.05
CA HIS A 64 -40.34 -16.16 2.01
C HIS A 64 -39.82 -15.41 0.78
N THR A 65 -39.53 -16.13 -0.30
CA THR A 65 -39.12 -15.55 -1.57
C THR A 65 -40.24 -14.65 -2.12
N GLY A 66 -39.97 -13.36 -2.31
CA GLY A 66 -40.96 -12.36 -2.78
C GLY A 66 -41.71 -11.60 -1.69
N ARG A 67 -41.50 -11.93 -0.40
CA ARG A 67 -42.05 -11.16 0.72
C ARG A 67 -41.40 -9.78 0.85
N HIS A 68 -42.15 -8.82 1.40
CA HIS A 68 -41.63 -7.46 1.58
C HIS A 68 -40.73 -7.41 2.82
N VAL A 69 -39.52 -6.85 2.66
CA VAL A 69 -38.56 -6.65 3.75
C VAL A 69 -38.31 -5.15 3.91
N TRP A 70 -38.26 -4.66 5.16
CA TRP A 70 -37.87 -3.29 5.46
C TRP A 70 -37.12 -3.17 6.80
N PRO A 71 -36.40 -2.05 7.05
CA PRO A 71 -35.69 -1.81 8.31
C PRO A 71 -36.66 -1.61 9.50
N ASN A 72 -36.41 -2.28 10.63
CA ASN A 72 -37.24 -2.26 11.84
C ASN A 72 -36.42 -2.05 13.13
N GLY A 73 -35.79 -0.88 13.24
CA GLY A 73 -35.01 -0.47 14.40
C GLY A 73 -33.61 -1.10 14.51
N THR A 74 -32.92 -0.81 15.61
CA THR A 74 -31.54 -1.27 15.87
C THR A 74 -31.44 -2.05 17.19
N TYR A 75 -30.35 -2.81 17.38
CA TYR A 75 -30.05 -3.46 18.65
C TYR A 75 -28.54 -3.43 18.95
N LYS A 76 -28.17 -3.39 20.23
CA LYS A 76 -26.76 -3.32 20.66
C LYS A 76 -26.11 -4.70 20.71
N THR A 77 -24.88 -4.81 20.22
CA THR A 77 -24.00 -5.98 20.34
C THR A 77 -22.60 -5.58 20.80
N ALA A 78 -21.76 -6.54 21.16
CA ALA A 78 -20.34 -6.29 21.47
C ALA A 78 -19.54 -5.70 20.27
N ALA A 79 -20.05 -5.87 19.04
CA ALA A 79 -19.45 -5.31 17.84
C ALA A 79 -19.94 -3.88 17.52
N GLY A 80 -20.92 -3.37 18.27
CA GLY A 80 -21.62 -2.11 18.01
C GLY A 80 -23.13 -2.31 17.90
N GLU A 81 -23.83 -1.23 17.63
CA GLU A 81 -25.25 -1.25 17.29
C GLU A 81 -25.46 -1.86 15.89
N ARG A 82 -26.58 -2.56 15.67
CA ARG A 82 -26.87 -3.33 14.44
C ARG A 82 -28.31 -3.10 13.97
N GLN A 83 -28.50 -2.99 12.65
CA GLN A 83 -29.83 -2.88 12.02
C GLN A 83 -30.62 -4.20 12.09
N ARG A 84 -31.89 -4.11 12.49
CA ARG A 84 -32.88 -5.18 12.41
C ARG A 84 -33.80 -4.93 11.21
N TYR A 85 -34.24 -5.98 10.55
CA TYR A 85 -35.21 -5.95 9.45
C TYR A 85 -36.47 -6.70 9.86
N ARG A 86 -37.61 -6.31 9.29
CA ARG A 86 -38.88 -7.01 9.38
C ARG A 86 -39.24 -7.52 7.99
N CYS A 87 -39.49 -8.81 7.89
CA CYS A 87 -40.11 -9.42 6.72
C CYS A 87 -41.58 -9.64 7.05
N VAL A 88 -42.47 -9.18 6.17
CA VAL A 88 -43.92 -9.36 6.29
C VAL A 88 -44.49 -10.00 5.04
N ASN A 89 -45.62 -10.67 5.18
CA ASN A 89 -46.48 -10.97 4.07
C ASN A 89 -47.25 -9.70 3.63
N ARG A 90 -47.34 -9.45 2.32
CA ARG A 90 -47.99 -8.24 1.78
C ARG A 90 -49.51 -8.31 1.92
N GLU A 91 -50.05 -9.52 1.98
CA GLU A 91 -51.49 -9.78 2.12
C GLU A 91 -51.93 -9.87 3.59
N ASP A 92 -51.00 -10.11 4.50
CA ASP A 92 -51.26 -10.27 5.93
C ASP A 92 -50.09 -9.74 6.78
N ASP A 93 -50.25 -8.54 7.35
CA ASP A 93 -49.23 -7.87 8.16
C ASP A 93 -49.00 -8.54 9.54
N SER A 94 -49.84 -9.54 9.89
CA SER A 94 -49.68 -10.34 11.10
C SER A 94 -48.67 -11.48 10.95
N ASP A 95 -48.42 -11.95 9.73
CA ASP A 95 -47.37 -12.92 9.40
C ASP A 95 -46.04 -12.20 9.12
N TYR A 96 -45.33 -11.94 10.21
CA TYR A 96 -44.01 -11.31 10.16
C TYR A 96 -42.99 -12.01 11.05
N HIS A 97 -41.73 -11.83 10.69
CA HIS A 97 -40.63 -12.07 11.61
C HIS A 97 -39.58 -10.97 11.46
N SER A 98 -38.83 -10.77 12.54
CA SER A 98 -37.66 -9.92 12.52
C SER A 98 -36.42 -10.76 12.29
N PHE A 99 -35.52 -10.25 11.47
CA PHE A 99 -34.21 -10.85 11.29
C PHE A 99 -33.15 -9.75 11.25
N SER A 100 -31.90 -10.13 11.40
CA SER A 100 -30.78 -9.25 11.10
C SER A 100 -30.14 -9.79 9.85
N ALA A 101 -29.88 -8.94 8.86
CA ALA A 101 -29.17 -9.36 7.68
C ALA A 101 -27.76 -9.87 8.06
N GLU A 102 -27.09 -10.56 7.15
CA GLU A 102 -25.69 -11.01 7.33
C GLU A 102 -24.70 -9.82 7.19
N LEU A 103 -25.03 -8.70 7.87
CA LEU A 103 -24.98 -7.29 7.46
C LEU A 103 -23.79 -6.75 6.64
N PRO A 104 -24.08 -5.81 5.71
CA PRO A 104 -23.14 -4.83 5.15
C PRO A 104 -22.98 -3.50 5.94
N ARG A 105 -23.88 -3.13 6.90
CA ARG A 105 -23.75 -1.90 7.73
C ARG A 105 -24.05 -2.07 9.23
N ALA A 106 -23.27 -1.43 10.11
CA ALA A 106 -23.40 -1.44 11.58
C ALA A 106 -24.48 -0.45 12.04
N VAL A 107 -24.34 0.82 11.66
CA VAL A 107 -25.29 1.89 11.97
C VAL A 107 -25.70 2.56 10.68
N VAL A 108 -26.96 3.00 10.62
CA VAL A 108 -27.51 3.79 9.54
C VAL A 108 -27.94 5.12 10.14
N GLU A 109 -27.50 6.22 9.52
CA GLU A 109 -27.88 7.58 9.89
C GLU A 109 -29.27 7.90 9.35
N GLU A 110 -30.07 8.61 10.14
CA GLU A 110 -31.31 9.20 9.64
C GLU A 110 -30.99 10.30 8.61
N GLU A 111 -31.93 10.58 7.70
CA GLU A 111 -31.80 11.68 6.72
C GLU A 111 -31.50 12.99 7.45
N THR A 112 -30.24 13.40 7.37
CA THR A 112 -29.72 14.60 8.03
C THR A 112 -28.88 15.35 7.01
N CYS A 113 -28.96 16.68 7.03
CA CYS A 113 -28.07 17.51 6.20
C CYS A 113 -26.70 17.55 6.89
N CYS A 114 -25.62 17.26 6.15
CA CYS A 114 -24.27 17.45 6.66
C CYS A 114 -24.05 18.94 6.96
N PRO A 115 -23.66 19.32 8.19
CA PRO A 115 -23.57 20.73 8.59
C PRO A 115 -22.43 21.49 7.90
N ASP A 116 -21.42 20.79 7.38
CA ASP A 116 -20.23 21.42 6.78
C ASP A 116 -20.37 21.67 5.27
N CYS A 117 -21.17 20.85 4.57
CA CYS A 117 -21.27 20.91 3.11
C CYS A 117 -22.71 20.95 2.57
N GLU A 118 -23.71 20.99 3.46
CA GLU A 118 -25.15 21.02 3.14
C GLU A 118 -25.63 19.88 2.22
N VAL A 119 -24.84 18.82 2.08
CA VAL A 119 -25.21 17.62 1.32
C VAL A 119 -26.12 16.76 2.19
N LEU A 120 -27.24 16.31 1.62
CA LEU A 120 -28.18 15.41 2.28
C LEU A 120 -27.53 14.04 2.47
N THR A 121 -27.33 13.63 3.72
CA THR A 121 -26.82 12.31 4.05
C THR A 121 -27.92 11.28 3.82
N PRO A 122 -27.76 10.32 2.88
CA PRO A 122 -28.82 9.37 2.58
C PRO A 122 -29.23 8.57 3.81
N ARG A 123 -30.51 8.17 3.90
CA ARG A 123 -31.08 7.31 4.96
C ARG A 123 -30.40 5.94 5.15
N HIS A 124 -29.36 5.63 4.38
CA HIS A 124 -28.57 4.40 4.40
C HIS A 124 -27.06 4.67 4.44
N ALA A 125 -26.65 5.93 4.68
CA ALA A 125 -25.30 6.28 5.06
C ALA A 125 -25.04 5.84 6.49
N GLY A 126 -23.78 5.52 6.82
CA GLY A 126 -23.40 5.07 8.15
C GLY A 126 -22.34 3.98 8.12
N THR A 127 -21.75 3.72 9.28
CA THR A 127 -20.58 2.85 9.46
C THR A 127 -20.88 1.43 9.01
N GLU A 128 -20.03 0.87 8.15
CA GLU A 128 -20.19 -0.49 7.62
C GLU A 128 -20.09 -1.56 8.72
N ALA A 129 -20.78 -2.69 8.54
CA ALA A 129 -20.86 -3.72 9.56
C ALA A 129 -19.53 -4.46 9.65
N ALA A 130 -19.15 -4.73 10.88
CA ALA A 130 -18.27 -5.83 11.23
C ALA A 130 -18.61 -7.10 10.43
N SER A 131 -17.63 -7.62 9.67
CA SER A 131 -17.72 -8.98 9.11
C SER A 131 -17.96 -10.00 10.22
N ARG A 132 -18.61 -11.14 9.90
CA ARG A 132 -18.83 -12.27 10.84
C ARG A 132 -17.56 -12.76 11.55
N ARG A 133 -16.35 -12.41 11.07
CA ARG A 133 -15.06 -12.86 11.61
C ARG A 133 -14.05 -11.73 11.91
N LEU A 134 -14.40 -10.46 11.74
CA LEU A 134 -13.58 -9.32 12.14
C LEU A 134 -14.47 -8.11 12.41
N ASN A 135 -14.58 -7.71 13.67
CA ASN A 135 -15.43 -6.60 14.09
C ASN A 135 -14.77 -5.23 13.88
N VAL A 136 -14.26 -4.92 12.69
CA VAL A 136 -13.46 -3.70 12.44
C VAL A 136 -14.12 -2.83 11.35
N PRO A 137 -14.44 -1.56 11.65
CA PRO A 137 -14.98 -0.62 10.65
C PRO A 137 -14.00 -0.33 9.49
N THR A 138 -14.51 -0.11 8.29
CA THR A 138 -13.71 0.24 7.10
C THR A 138 -12.75 1.43 7.33
N PRO A 139 -13.14 2.55 7.98
CA PRO A 139 -12.21 3.64 8.28
C PRO A 139 -11.01 3.20 9.13
N VAL A 140 -11.23 2.26 10.06
CA VAL A 140 -10.17 1.70 10.91
C VAL A 140 -9.28 0.75 10.10
N VAL A 141 -9.84 -0.02 9.17
CA VAL A 141 -9.04 -0.83 8.24
C VAL A 141 -8.12 0.07 7.42
N VAL A 142 -8.64 1.15 6.84
CA VAL A 142 -7.82 2.09 6.04
C VAL A 142 -6.72 2.73 6.88
N SER A 143 -7.04 3.21 8.09
CA SER A 143 -6.04 3.83 8.98
C SER A 143 -4.93 2.85 9.35
N VAL A 144 -5.28 1.60 9.65
CA VAL A 144 -4.33 0.53 9.95
C VAL A 144 -3.42 0.24 8.76
N LEU A 145 -3.96 0.08 7.54
CA LEU A 145 -3.17 -0.17 6.34
C LEU A 145 -2.21 0.99 6.05
N ARG A 146 -2.68 2.24 6.16
CA ARG A 146 -1.83 3.42 5.99
C ARG A 146 -0.70 3.47 7.02
N ASP A 147 -1.04 3.33 8.30
CA ASP A 147 -0.05 3.32 9.37
C ASP A 147 1.02 2.22 9.18
N LEU A 148 0.61 1.03 8.76
CA LEU A 148 1.55 -0.07 8.49
C LEU A 148 2.46 0.27 7.30
N ALA A 149 1.92 0.85 6.22
CA ALA A 149 2.70 1.29 5.06
C ALA A 149 3.71 2.39 5.41
N ASP A 150 3.35 3.30 6.31
CA ASP A 150 4.23 4.36 6.83
C ASP A 150 5.32 3.80 7.78
N GLY A 151 5.28 2.51 8.08
CA GLY A 151 6.26 1.84 8.93
C GLY A 151 5.96 1.99 10.41
N HIS A 152 4.70 2.05 10.83
CA HIS A 152 4.36 1.89 12.25
C HIS A 152 4.38 0.40 12.67
N ALA A 153 4.65 0.15 13.95
CA ALA A 153 4.72 -1.21 14.49
C ALA A 153 3.32 -1.80 14.68
N TYR A 154 3.12 -3.09 14.36
CA TYR A 154 1.82 -3.78 14.53
C TYR A 154 1.17 -3.54 15.91
N THR A 155 1.96 -3.59 16.99
CA THR A 155 1.45 -3.34 18.34
C THR A 155 0.87 -1.94 18.51
N ALA A 156 1.58 -0.92 18.02
CA ALA A 156 1.16 0.48 18.09
C ALA A 156 -0.06 0.75 17.21
N VAL A 157 -0.07 0.19 15.99
CA VAL A 157 -1.20 0.30 15.06
C VAL A 157 -2.44 -0.37 15.61
N SER A 158 -2.31 -1.57 16.18
CA SER A 158 -3.43 -2.26 16.81
C SER A 158 -3.99 -1.53 18.03
N LYS A 159 -3.14 -0.91 18.86
CA LYS A 159 -3.60 -0.09 20.01
C LYS A 159 -4.43 1.09 19.51
N ARG A 160 -3.91 1.85 18.53
CA ARG A 160 -4.65 2.95 17.88
C ARG A 160 -5.98 2.49 17.27
N ALA A 161 -5.99 1.33 16.61
CA ALA A 161 -7.22 0.78 16.05
C ALA A 161 -8.25 0.41 17.12
N LEU A 162 -7.83 -0.16 18.26
CA LEU A 162 -8.70 -0.46 19.40
C LEU A 162 -9.27 0.84 20.02
N GLU A 163 -8.44 1.87 20.17
CA GLU A 163 -8.86 3.20 20.64
C GLU A 163 -9.90 3.82 19.70
N GLN A 164 -9.67 3.79 18.38
CA GLN A 164 -10.63 4.27 17.38
C GLN A 164 -11.97 3.53 17.45
N MET A 165 -11.94 2.23 17.74
CA MET A 165 -13.14 1.41 17.92
C MET A 165 -13.79 1.56 19.30
N LYS A 166 -13.25 2.40 20.20
CA LYS A 166 -13.66 2.52 21.61
C LYS A 166 -13.67 1.16 22.32
N ARG A 167 -12.72 0.29 21.96
CA ARG A 167 -12.55 -1.02 22.59
C ARG A 167 -11.51 -0.95 23.69
N PRO A 168 -11.65 -1.75 24.75
CA PRO A 168 -10.62 -1.84 25.78
C PRO A 168 -9.30 -2.25 25.11
N THR A 169 -8.28 -1.41 25.27
CA THR A 169 -6.92 -1.66 24.78
C THR A 169 -6.15 -2.62 25.69
N GLY A 170 -6.78 -3.09 26.77
CA GLY A 170 -6.27 -4.13 27.64
C GLY A 170 -7.40 -5.01 28.17
N ARG A 171 -7.17 -6.33 28.23
CA ARG A 171 -7.72 -7.07 29.37
C ARG A 171 -6.89 -6.61 30.56
N VAL A 172 -7.47 -5.80 31.44
CA VAL A 172 -7.03 -5.78 32.83
C VAL A 172 -7.37 -7.18 33.36
N ARG A 173 -6.49 -8.15 33.10
CA ARG A 173 -6.53 -9.41 33.83
C ARG A 173 -5.99 -9.06 35.20
N THR A 174 -6.90 -8.83 36.14
CA THR A 174 -6.59 -8.97 37.55
C THR A 174 -6.07 -10.39 37.75
N VAL A 175 -4.76 -10.55 37.87
CA VAL A 175 -4.17 -11.84 38.22
C VAL A 175 -4.26 -11.93 39.74
N GLY A 176 -5.20 -12.73 40.24
CA GLY A 176 -5.44 -12.87 41.67
C GLY A 176 -5.96 -11.60 42.35
N GLY A 177 -6.80 -10.81 41.68
CA GLY A 177 -7.42 -9.61 42.24
C GLY A 177 -6.55 -8.35 42.25
N LYS A 178 -5.28 -8.44 41.83
CA LYS A 178 -4.36 -7.29 41.77
C LYS A 178 -4.44 -6.54 40.45
N THR A 179 -4.45 -5.21 40.53
CA THR A 179 -4.39 -4.27 39.42
C THR A 179 -3.02 -4.31 38.71
N PRO A 180 -2.92 -3.81 37.45
CA PRO A 180 -1.66 -3.76 36.72
C PRO A 180 -0.57 -2.96 37.46
N ASP A 181 -0.96 -1.89 38.16
CA ASP A 181 -0.04 -1.03 38.92
C ASP A 181 0.53 -1.78 40.12
N GLU A 182 -0.30 -2.51 40.87
CA GLU A 182 0.13 -3.37 41.99
C GLU A 182 1.06 -4.50 41.52
N LEU A 183 0.84 -5.03 40.31
CA LEU A 183 1.71 -6.05 39.73
C LEU A 183 3.02 -5.46 39.20
N HIS A 184 3.01 -4.21 38.74
CA HIS A 184 4.20 -3.50 38.26
C HIS A 184 5.10 -3.08 39.43
N GLU A 185 4.53 -2.59 40.53
CA GLU A 185 5.24 -2.29 41.79
C GLU A 185 5.81 -3.56 42.43
N ALA A 186 5.10 -4.69 42.36
CA ALA A 186 5.59 -5.98 42.86
C ALA A 186 6.70 -6.62 41.98
N GLY A 187 7.11 -5.97 40.88
CA GLY A 187 8.11 -6.50 39.94
C GLY A 187 7.63 -7.73 39.13
N GLN A 188 6.34 -8.07 39.21
CA GLN A 188 5.74 -9.26 38.59
C GLN A 188 5.12 -8.97 37.20
N PHE A 189 4.86 -7.70 36.88
CA PHE A 189 4.47 -7.22 35.56
C PHE A 189 5.57 -6.34 34.96
N GLY A 190 6.22 -6.83 33.91
CA GLY A 190 7.13 -6.01 33.12
C GLY A 190 6.41 -5.34 31.95
N PRO A 191 6.84 -4.13 31.51
CA PRO A 191 6.32 -3.45 30.31
C PRO A 191 6.41 -4.30 29.02
N ARG A 192 7.20 -5.39 29.06
CA ARG A 192 7.33 -6.39 27.99
C ARG A 192 6.10 -7.29 27.77
N ARG A 193 5.18 -7.44 28.73
CA ARG A 193 3.99 -8.30 28.56
C ARG A 193 2.82 -7.59 27.87
N GLU A 194 2.63 -6.28 28.08
CA GLU A 194 1.63 -5.49 27.32
C GLU A 194 1.95 -5.41 25.83
N LEU A 195 3.24 -5.37 25.48
CA LEU A 195 3.70 -5.41 24.09
C LEU A 195 3.35 -6.72 23.37
N LYS A 196 3.10 -7.82 24.09
CA LYS A 196 2.75 -9.12 23.48
C LYS A 196 1.27 -9.26 23.10
N ALA A 197 0.38 -8.42 23.60
CA ALA A 197 -1.05 -8.74 23.62
C ALA A 197 -1.88 -8.21 22.44
N HIS A 198 -1.34 -7.33 21.57
CA HIS A 198 -2.20 -6.58 20.63
C HIS A 198 -1.80 -6.60 19.15
N TRP A 199 -0.63 -7.13 18.74
CA TRP A 199 -0.22 -7.08 17.33
C TRP A 199 -1.14 -7.85 16.37
N HIS A 200 -1.89 -8.84 16.86
CA HIS A 200 -2.78 -9.69 16.06
C HIS A 200 -3.81 -8.92 15.24
N LEU A 201 -4.38 -7.83 15.77
CA LEU A 201 -5.43 -7.08 15.06
C LEU A 201 -4.93 -6.49 13.74
N SER A 202 -3.82 -5.76 13.77
CA SER A 202 -3.22 -5.17 12.56
C SER A 202 -2.62 -6.23 11.64
N ALA A 203 -2.12 -7.35 12.17
CA ALA A 203 -1.70 -8.50 11.36
C ALA A 203 -2.87 -9.13 10.60
N ASP A 204 -3.98 -9.37 11.30
CA ASP A 204 -5.21 -9.90 10.69
C ASP A 204 -5.78 -8.93 9.64
N ILE A 205 -5.71 -7.61 9.89
CA ILE A 205 -6.14 -6.60 8.91
C ILE A 205 -5.24 -6.61 7.68
N LEU A 206 -3.91 -6.64 7.85
CA LEU A 206 -2.96 -6.72 6.74
C LEU A 206 -3.24 -7.94 5.88
N GLU A 207 -3.28 -9.13 6.48
CA GLU A 207 -3.42 -10.40 5.76
C GLU A 207 -4.75 -10.50 5.00
N ARG A 208 -5.81 -9.88 5.52
CA ARG A 208 -7.15 -9.98 4.94
C ARG A 208 -7.46 -8.89 3.92
N PHE A 209 -6.93 -7.68 4.10
CA PHE A 209 -7.37 -6.51 3.33
C PHE A 209 -6.30 -5.90 2.44
N ALA A 210 -5.01 -6.10 2.73
CA ALA A 210 -3.96 -5.53 1.88
C ALA A 210 -4.02 -6.01 0.42
N PRO A 211 -4.25 -7.31 0.11
CA PRO A 211 -4.30 -7.78 -1.27
C PRO A 211 -5.27 -7.00 -2.16
N PHE A 212 -6.43 -6.61 -1.62
CA PHE A 212 -7.46 -5.85 -2.36
C PHE A 212 -7.02 -4.43 -2.74
N VAL A 213 -5.97 -3.91 -2.12
CA VAL A 213 -5.44 -2.57 -2.40
C VAL A 213 -4.11 -2.67 -3.15
N THR A 214 -3.29 -3.67 -2.84
CA THR A 214 -1.98 -3.88 -3.47
C THR A 214 -2.11 -4.42 -4.89
N GLU A 215 -3.03 -5.34 -5.16
CA GLU A 215 -3.21 -5.92 -6.50
C GLU A 215 -3.60 -4.87 -7.55
N PRO A 216 -4.61 -4.00 -7.33
CA PRO A 216 -4.92 -2.93 -8.28
C PRO A 216 -3.78 -1.94 -8.48
N ALA A 217 -3.01 -1.64 -7.42
CA ALA A 217 -1.87 -0.75 -7.51
C ALA A 217 -0.73 -1.35 -8.35
N PHE A 218 -0.49 -2.66 -8.24
CA PHE A 218 0.48 -3.36 -9.08
C PHE A 218 0.06 -3.43 -10.54
N GLU A 219 -1.22 -3.66 -10.79
CA GLU A 219 -1.75 -3.65 -12.15
C GLU A 219 -1.63 -2.26 -12.79
N ALA A 220 -1.98 -1.20 -12.06
CA ALA A 220 -1.78 0.17 -12.53
C ALA A 220 -0.30 0.47 -12.87
N MET A 221 0.64 -0.06 -12.08
CA MET A 221 2.07 0.06 -12.40
C MET A 221 2.47 -0.70 -13.65
N ARG A 222 1.93 -1.90 -13.90
CA ARG A 222 2.18 -2.66 -15.14
C ARG A 222 1.63 -1.94 -16.37
N VAL A 223 0.43 -1.38 -16.26
CA VAL A 223 -0.18 -0.56 -17.33
C VAL A 223 0.68 0.66 -17.66
N GLU A 224 1.17 1.38 -16.64
CA GLU A 224 2.10 2.52 -16.84
C GLU A 224 3.39 2.07 -17.55
N GLU A 225 3.90 0.88 -17.26
CA GLU A 225 5.10 0.34 -17.90
C GLU A 225 4.87 -0.07 -19.35
N ALA A 226 3.73 -0.69 -19.64
CA ALA A 226 3.32 -1.02 -20.99
C ALA A 226 3.19 0.24 -21.85
N ALA A 227 2.66 1.34 -21.26
CA ALA A 227 2.60 2.64 -21.93
C ALA A 227 4.01 3.19 -22.25
N TYR A 228 4.96 3.13 -21.31
CA TYR A 228 6.35 3.52 -21.59
C TYR A 228 6.95 2.75 -22.76
N ARG A 229 6.75 1.42 -22.80
CA ARG A 229 7.22 0.59 -23.91
C ARG A 229 6.57 0.97 -25.24
N ALA A 230 5.26 1.20 -25.26
CA ALA A 230 4.52 1.60 -26.46
C ALA A 230 5.01 2.94 -27.03
N GLU A 231 5.51 3.82 -26.17
CA GLU A 231 6.07 5.12 -26.53
C GLU A 231 7.57 5.09 -26.83
N GLY A 232 8.22 3.94 -26.74
CA GLY A 232 9.66 3.80 -26.95
C GLY A 232 10.53 4.31 -25.79
N LEU A 233 9.93 4.63 -24.63
CA LEU A 233 10.67 5.01 -23.44
C LEU A 233 11.31 3.80 -22.77
N PRO A 234 12.58 3.89 -22.32
CA PRO A 234 13.24 2.77 -21.68
C PRO A 234 12.67 2.50 -20.28
N VAL A 235 12.39 1.23 -20.01
CA VAL A 235 12.08 0.72 -18.67
C VAL A 235 13.39 0.40 -17.96
N VAL A 236 13.64 1.09 -16.85
CA VAL A 236 14.86 0.96 -16.04
C VAL A 236 14.49 0.54 -14.63
N TYR A 237 15.02 -0.61 -14.20
CA TYR A 237 14.94 -1.06 -12.82
C TYR A 237 16.25 -0.82 -12.09
N PHE A 238 16.14 -0.50 -10.80
CA PHE A 238 17.25 -0.43 -9.86
C PHE A 238 17.01 -1.46 -8.77
N ALA A 239 17.96 -2.36 -8.57
CA ALA A 239 17.89 -3.43 -7.59
C ALA A 239 18.99 -3.30 -6.56
N ASP A 240 18.65 -3.52 -5.30
CA ASP A 240 19.58 -3.55 -4.17
C ASP A 240 18.96 -4.35 -3.01
N GLU A 241 19.79 -4.72 -2.03
CA GLU A 241 19.38 -5.52 -0.88
C GLU A 241 19.67 -4.85 0.48
N VAL A 242 18.88 -5.22 1.48
CA VAL A 242 19.09 -4.77 2.86
C VAL A 242 19.02 -5.97 3.80
N SER A 243 20.19 -6.33 4.33
CA SER A 243 20.29 -7.37 5.36
C SER A 243 19.68 -6.88 6.67
N VAL A 244 18.72 -7.65 7.20
CA VAL A 244 18.08 -7.38 8.48
C VAL A 244 18.75 -8.24 9.55
N LYS A 245 19.51 -7.59 10.42
CA LYS A 245 20.24 -8.23 11.51
C LYS A 245 19.41 -8.33 12.78
N ARG A 246 19.74 -9.31 13.62
CA ARG A 246 19.12 -9.46 14.93
C ARG A 246 19.60 -8.37 15.88
N ASP A 247 18.75 -7.41 16.21
CA ASP A 247 19.04 -6.46 17.28
C ASP A 247 19.04 -7.18 18.64
N TYR A 248 20.21 -7.60 19.09
CA TYR A 248 20.44 -7.80 20.51
C TYR A 248 20.62 -6.42 21.11
N ALA A 249 19.61 -5.92 21.84
CA ALA A 249 19.67 -4.68 22.62
C ALA A 249 20.76 -4.65 23.73
N ARG A 250 21.77 -5.52 23.65
CA ARG A 250 22.88 -5.69 24.59
C ARG A 250 24.26 -5.86 23.93
N SER A 251 24.37 -5.92 22.60
CA SER A 251 25.70 -6.01 21.96
C SER A 251 26.21 -4.61 21.65
N ALA A 252 27.34 -4.23 22.25
CA ALA A 252 28.07 -3.01 21.91
C ALA A 252 28.61 -3.00 20.46
N THR A 253 28.48 -4.11 19.72
CA THR A 253 28.89 -4.23 18.32
C THR A 253 27.73 -4.76 17.48
N LEU A 254 27.10 -3.86 16.71
CA LEU A 254 26.04 -4.17 15.74
C LEU A 254 26.57 -4.95 14.51
N THR A 255 27.89 -5.04 14.36
CA THR A 255 28.56 -5.61 13.18
C THR A 255 28.50 -7.14 13.13
N SER A 256 28.46 -7.84 14.27
CA SER A 256 28.54 -9.31 14.37
C SER A 256 27.19 -10.03 14.51
N ALA A 257 26.07 -9.30 14.57
CA ALA A 257 24.76 -9.93 14.73
C ALA A 257 24.36 -10.76 13.50
N PRO A 258 23.80 -11.98 13.67
CA PRO A 258 23.39 -12.82 12.56
C PRO A 258 22.30 -12.13 11.74
N VAL A 259 22.40 -12.26 10.41
CA VAL A 259 21.35 -11.86 9.48
C VAL A 259 20.16 -12.81 9.68
N VAL A 260 18.99 -12.22 9.85
CA VAL A 260 17.73 -12.92 10.12
C VAL A 260 16.99 -13.20 8.82
N TRP A 261 16.97 -12.22 7.93
CA TRP A 261 16.48 -12.27 6.56
C TRP A 261 17.01 -11.04 5.80
N THR A 262 16.78 -10.99 4.49
CA THR A 262 17.22 -9.90 3.61
C THR A 262 16.04 -9.34 2.84
N ALA A 263 15.87 -8.02 2.82
CA ALA A 263 14.92 -7.34 1.95
C ALA A 263 15.57 -7.17 0.58
N LEU A 264 15.02 -7.80 -0.45
CA LEU A 264 15.38 -7.56 -1.84
C LEU A 264 14.43 -6.51 -2.41
N VAL A 265 14.98 -5.42 -2.92
CA VAL A 265 14.24 -4.20 -3.24
C VAL A 265 14.45 -3.84 -4.69
N VAL A 266 13.35 -3.59 -5.40
CA VAL A 266 13.37 -3.12 -6.78
C VAL A 266 12.59 -1.81 -6.86
N SER A 267 13.22 -0.80 -7.44
CA SER A 267 12.59 0.45 -7.85
C SER A 267 12.71 0.64 -9.36
N ARG A 268 11.92 1.53 -9.94
CA ARG A 268 11.99 1.89 -11.36
C ARG A 268 12.06 3.38 -11.58
N THR A 269 12.56 3.78 -12.75
CA THR A 269 12.41 5.15 -13.23
C THR A 269 10.94 5.43 -13.58
N ARG A 270 10.45 6.58 -13.12
CA ARG A 270 9.22 7.21 -13.60
C ARG A 270 9.60 8.41 -14.45
N TRP A 271 9.11 8.43 -15.68
CA TRP A 271 9.32 9.54 -16.61
C TRP A 271 8.27 10.62 -16.34
N GLU A 272 8.73 11.80 -15.90
CA GLU A 272 7.89 12.96 -15.64
C GLU A 272 7.74 13.77 -16.92
N ARG A 273 6.54 14.29 -17.15
CA ARG A 273 6.18 15.00 -18.38
C ARG A 273 5.71 16.41 -18.11
N ASP A 274 5.99 17.31 -19.04
CA ASP A 274 5.29 18.59 -19.11
C ASP A 274 3.90 18.46 -19.74
N LYS A 275 3.23 19.60 -19.90
CA LYS A 275 1.91 19.70 -20.52
C LYS A 275 1.90 19.32 -22.00
N ASP A 276 3.06 19.38 -22.66
CA ASP A 276 3.24 19.07 -24.07
C ASP A 276 3.65 17.60 -24.28
N GLY A 277 3.72 16.81 -23.20
CA GLY A 277 4.04 15.39 -23.22
C GLY A 277 5.53 15.06 -23.31
N ARG A 278 6.40 16.09 -23.29
CA ARG A 278 7.85 15.91 -23.32
C ARG A 278 8.37 15.47 -21.96
N VAL A 279 9.36 14.59 -21.96
CA VAL A 279 10.01 14.13 -20.73
C VAL A 279 10.84 15.28 -20.16
N THR A 280 10.46 15.77 -18.97
CA THR A 280 11.14 16.88 -18.28
C THR A 280 11.87 16.45 -17.02
N GLY A 281 11.56 15.26 -16.51
CA GLY A 281 12.11 14.78 -15.26
C GLY A 281 12.14 13.27 -15.17
N ARG A 282 12.87 12.81 -14.15
CA ARG A 282 12.97 11.42 -13.77
C ARG A 282 12.89 11.32 -12.25
N SER A 283 11.88 10.62 -11.76
CA SER A 283 11.77 10.22 -10.34
C SER A 283 11.90 8.72 -10.21
N SER A 284 12.10 8.22 -9.00
CA SER A 284 12.09 6.77 -8.73
C SER A 284 10.79 6.35 -8.04
N ARG A 285 10.27 5.20 -8.44
CA ARG A 285 9.12 4.54 -7.83
C ARG A 285 9.53 3.18 -7.27
N LEU A 286 9.14 2.90 -6.04
CA LEU A 286 9.30 1.56 -5.47
C LEU A 286 8.35 0.59 -6.20
N VAL A 287 8.84 -0.58 -6.62
CA VAL A 287 8.04 -1.54 -7.42
C VAL A 287 7.86 -2.87 -6.69
N ARG A 288 8.90 -3.32 -5.99
CA ARG A 288 8.87 -4.61 -5.30
C ARG A 288 9.74 -4.60 -4.06
N VAL A 289 9.25 -5.22 -2.99
CA VAL A 289 10.02 -5.51 -1.78
C VAL A 289 9.72 -6.95 -1.37
N ARG A 290 10.75 -7.78 -1.26
CA ARG A 290 10.62 -9.19 -0.86
C ARG A 290 11.58 -9.51 0.28
N ALA A 291 11.04 -9.99 1.39
CA ALA A 291 11.78 -10.56 2.50
C ALA A 291 12.06 -12.04 2.20
N LEU A 292 13.34 -12.36 2.05
CA LEU A 292 13.84 -13.72 1.80
C LEU A 292 14.97 -14.06 2.77
N PRO A 293 15.28 -15.35 3.00
CA PRO A 293 16.33 -15.74 3.95
C PRO A 293 17.71 -15.15 3.63
N ASN A 294 18.02 -14.92 2.34
CA ASN A 294 19.30 -14.41 1.85
C ASN A 294 19.12 -13.65 0.52
N ALA A 295 20.22 -13.12 -0.03
CA ALA A 295 20.29 -12.47 -1.35
C ALA A 295 20.97 -13.37 -2.42
N SER A 296 20.71 -14.68 -2.40
CA SER A 296 21.28 -15.59 -3.41
C SER A 296 20.69 -15.35 -4.80
N ALA A 297 21.30 -15.95 -5.84
CA ALA A 297 20.77 -15.88 -7.19
C ALA A 297 19.35 -16.48 -7.29
N GLU A 298 19.09 -17.54 -6.54
CA GLU A 298 17.78 -18.20 -6.42
C GLU A 298 16.76 -17.27 -5.78
N ALA A 299 17.15 -16.55 -4.72
CA ALA A 299 16.29 -15.57 -4.08
C ALA A 299 15.94 -14.42 -5.04
N TRP A 300 16.92 -13.90 -5.77
CA TRP A 300 16.68 -12.89 -6.80
C TRP A 300 15.81 -13.41 -7.95
N ARG A 301 15.93 -14.67 -8.38
CA ARG A 301 15.06 -15.24 -9.41
C ARG A 301 13.59 -15.18 -9.03
N LEU A 302 13.25 -15.46 -7.77
CA LEU A 302 11.87 -15.34 -7.27
C LEU A 302 11.34 -13.92 -7.44
N VAL A 303 12.13 -12.91 -7.03
CA VAL A 303 11.72 -11.51 -7.11
C VAL A 303 11.61 -11.03 -8.56
N LEU A 304 12.58 -11.36 -9.40
CA LEU A 304 12.62 -10.91 -10.80
C LEU A 304 11.54 -11.59 -11.65
N ALA A 305 11.12 -12.81 -11.32
CA ALA A 305 10.04 -13.51 -12.02
C ALA A 305 8.66 -12.85 -11.83
N GLU A 306 8.48 -12.03 -10.79
CA GLU A 306 7.24 -11.27 -10.57
C GLU A 306 7.13 -10.01 -11.44
N LEU A 307 8.20 -9.67 -12.18
CA LEU A 307 8.34 -8.43 -12.94
C LEU A 307 8.55 -8.71 -14.42
N ASP A 308 8.03 -7.81 -15.27
CA ASP A 308 8.32 -7.83 -16.69
C ASP A 308 9.78 -7.43 -16.94
N ALA A 309 10.38 -8.00 -18.00
CA ALA A 309 11.77 -7.73 -18.36
C ALA A 309 11.97 -6.23 -18.66
N PRO A 310 12.86 -5.53 -17.92
CA PRO A 310 13.21 -4.14 -18.23
C PRO A 310 14.23 -4.09 -19.38
N ASN A 311 14.38 -2.92 -20.00
CA ASN A 311 15.50 -2.68 -20.92
C ASN A 311 16.84 -2.72 -20.17
N PHE A 312 16.87 -2.11 -18.97
CA PHE A 312 18.07 -1.99 -18.15
C PHE A 312 17.79 -2.38 -16.69
N LEU A 313 18.70 -3.16 -16.11
CA LEU A 313 18.73 -3.45 -14.67
C LEU A 313 20.01 -2.88 -14.07
N VAL A 314 19.89 -1.87 -13.23
CA VAL A 314 21.01 -1.24 -12.51
C VAL A 314 21.13 -1.85 -11.11
N ALA A 315 22.28 -2.44 -10.80
CA ALA A 315 22.54 -3.06 -9.49
C ALA A 315 24.01 -2.87 -9.07
N ASP A 316 24.36 -3.10 -7.81
CA ASP A 316 25.71 -2.94 -7.25
C ASP A 316 26.82 -3.82 -7.87
N GLY A 317 26.47 -4.66 -8.85
CA GLY A 317 27.39 -5.59 -9.52
C GLY A 317 27.49 -6.95 -8.85
N ALA A 318 26.57 -7.29 -7.94
CA ALA A 318 26.49 -8.63 -7.36
C ALA A 318 26.25 -9.70 -8.45
N ALA A 319 27.16 -10.68 -8.53
CA ALA A 319 27.07 -11.80 -9.47
C ALA A 319 25.75 -12.59 -9.32
N ALA A 320 25.16 -12.59 -8.12
CA ALA A 320 23.87 -13.23 -7.83
C ALA A 320 22.73 -12.59 -8.65
N ILE A 321 22.64 -11.26 -8.68
CA ILE A 321 21.60 -10.52 -9.42
C ILE A 321 21.78 -10.72 -10.92
N GLU A 322 23.02 -10.65 -11.41
CA GLU A 322 23.30 -10.84 -12.84
C GLU A 322 22.94 -12.26 -13.31
N LYS A 323 23.30 -13.28 -12.52
CA LYS A 323 22.92 -14.69 -12.79
C LYS A 323 21.40 -14.89 -12.73
N ALA A 324 20.71 -14.20 -11.83
CA ALA A 324 19.25 -14.25 -11.73
C ALA A 324 18.58 -13.59 -12.95
N ALA A 325 18.97 -12.36 -13.29
CA ALA A 325 18.44 -11.62 -14.43
C ALA A 325 18.66 -12.36 -15.76
N THR A 326 19.85 -12.95 -15.95
CA THR A 326 20.14 -13.77 -17.13
C THR A 326 19.23 -15.00 -17.20
N ALA A 327 18.94 -15.64 -16.06
CA ALA A 327 18.07 -16.81 -16.02
C ALA A 327 16.60 -16.47 -16.27
N VAL A 328 16.09 -15.34 -15.77
CA VAL A 328 14.68 -14.96 -15.88
C VAL A 328 14.38 -14.24 -17.20
N TRP A 329 15.22 -13.27 -17.59
CA TRP A 329 14.95 -12.38 -18.72
C TRP A 329 15.86 -12.62 -19.94
N GLY A 330 16.96 -13.38 -19.78
CA GLY A 330 17.89 -13.67 -20.86
C GLY A 330 18.46 -12.41 -21.50
N LYS A 331 18.48 -12.36 -22.84
CA LYS A 331 19.03 -11.24 -23.61
C LYS A 331 18.12 -10.01 -23.68
N LYS A 332 16.90 -10.07 -23.10
CA LYS A 332 15.94 -8.95 -23.14
C LYS A 332 16.39 -7.76 -22.28
N THR A 333 17.24 -8.00 -21.29
CA THR A 333 17.68 -7.01 -20.32
C THR A 333 19.19 -6.84 -20.34
N THR A 334 19.65 -5.58 -20.33
CA THR A 334 21.06 -5.26 -20.11
C THR A 334 21.29 -4.98 -18.63
N VAL A 335 22.12 -5.80 -17.97
CA VAL A 335 22.53 -5.54 -16.59
C VAL A 335 23.65 -4.49 -16.58
N VAL A 336 23.43 -3.43 -15.81
CA VAL A 336 24.32 -2.27 -15.68
C VAL A 336 24.86 -2.25 -14.25
N PRO A 337 26.17 -2.45 -14.05
CA PRO A 337 26.75 -2.33 -12.73
C PRO A 337 26.75 -0.88 -12.27
N CYS A 338 26.46 -0.66 -11.00
CA CYS A 338 26.38 0.65 -10.40
C CYS A 338 27.78 1.26 -10.33
N MET A 339 27.96 2.36 -11.06
CA MET A 339 29.21 3.10 -11.10
C MET A 339 29.66 3.54 -9.70
N PHE A 340 28.73 4.03 -8.86
CA PHE A 340 29.03 4.53 -7.52
C PHE A 340 29.58 3.44 -6.59
N HIS A 341 29.02 2.23 -6.64
CA HIS A 341 29.52 1.12 -5.82
C HIS A 341 30.86 0.60 -6.31
N ALA A 342 31.05 0.54 -7.63
CA ALA A 342 32.32 0.19 -8.22
C ALA A 342 33.43 1.18 -7.78
N THR A 343 33.21 2.49 -7.95
CA THR A 343 34.19 3.52 -7.55
C THR A 343 34.48 3.49 -6.06
N ARG A 344 33.44 3.43 -5.21
CA ARG A 344 33.60 3.34 -3.76
C ARG A 344 34.36 2.08 -3.32
N ASN A 345 34.12 0.94 -3.97
CA ASN A 345 34.84 -0.29 -3.65
C ASN A 345 36.30 -0.22 -4.10
N ILE A 346 36.60 0.39 -5.25
CA ILE A 346 37.98 0.65 -5.68
C ILE A 346 38.67 1.54 -4.64
N GLU A 347 38.04 2.67 -4.28
CA GLU A 347 38.56 3.62 -3.29
C GLU A 347 38.83 2.95 -1.94
N ALA A 348 37.89 2.16 -1.43
CA ALA A 348 38.02 1.47 -0.16
C ALA A 348 39.16 0.43 -0.15
N ASN A 349 39.43 -0.24 -1.28
CA ASN A 349 40.52 -1.22 -1.38
C ASN A 349 41.90 -0.56 -1.62
N LEU A 350 41.92 0.65 -2.18
CA LEU A 350 43.15 1.44 -2.35
C LEU A 350 43.50 2.24 -1.10
N THR A 351 42.54 2.48 -0.21
CA THR A 351 42.75 3.21 1.04
C THR A 351 43.57 2.35 2.02
N PRO A 352 44.75 2.81 2.46
CA PRO A 352 45.56 2.06 3.42
C PRO A 352 44.88 1.92 4.79
N THR A 353 45.21 0.85 5.53
CA THR A 353 44.68 0.60 6.89
C THR A 353 45.03 1.71 7.90
N ARG A 354 46.13 2.43 7.66
CA ARG A 354 46.54 3.61 8.46
C ARG A 354 46.72 4.80 7.52
N GLY A 355 46.01 5.90 7.79
CA GLY A 355 46.01 7.09 6.95
C GLY A 355 44.78 7.20 6.05
N GLY A 356 44.80 8.15 5.12
CA GLY A 356 43.78 8.33 4.10
C GLY A 356 44.31 7.98 2.72
N LEU A 357 43.41 7.90 1.74
CA LEU A 357 43.79 7.79 0.34
C LEU A 357 44.61 9.03 -0.08
N ALA A 358 45.72 8.83 -0.78
CA ALA A 358 46.56 9.93 -1.27
C ALA A 358 45.74 10.90 -2.13
N ASP A 359 45.94 12.21 -1.95
CA ASP A 359 45.11 13.25 -2.58
C ASP A 359 45.02 13.09 -4.11
N LYS A 360 46.15 12.83 -4.78
CA LYS A 360 46.18 12.60 -6.23
C LYS A 360 45.35 11.39 -6.67
N VAL A 361 45.39 10.30 -5.91
CA VAL A 361 44.59 9.10 -6.21
C VAL A 361 43.11 9.41 -6.01
N ARG A 362 42.76 10.11 -4.93
CA ARG A 362 41.38 10.55 -4.66
C ARG A 362 40.86 11.47 -5.75
N ASP A 363 41.65 12.44 -6.20
CA ASP A 363 41.28 13.37 -7.27
C ASP A 363 41.07 12.62 -8.60
N HIS A 364 41.91 11.61 -8.88
CA HIS A 364 41.73 10.72 -10.03
C HIS A 364 40.44 9.89 -9.95
N MET A 365 40.05 9.45 -8.75
CA MET A 365 38.76 8.76 -8.55
C MET A 365 37.56 9.62 -8.95
N TYR A 366 37.61 10.94 -8.71
CA TYR A 366 36.54 11.87 -9.10
C TYR A 366 36.47 12.13 -10.62
N ALA A 367 37.56 11.90 -11.36
CA ALA A 367 37.59 12.07 -12.81
C ALA A 367 36.71 11.04 -13.54
N LEU A 368 36.48 9.87 -12.94
CA LEU A 368 35.57 8.86 -13.50
C LEU A 368 34.11 9.28 -13.32
N SER A 369 33.61 10.01 -14.30
CA SER A 369 32.24 10.53 -14.32
C SER A 369 31.39 9.85 -15.39
N ARG A 370 30.07 10.05 -15.27
CA ARG A 370 29.15 9.63 -16.32
C ARG A 370 29.44 10.35 -17.65
N ASP A 371 29.76 11.64 -17.61
CA ASP A 371 30.01 12.41 -18.84
C ASP A 371 31.26 11.90 -19.56
N LEU A 372 32.33 11.56 -18.81
CA LEU A 372 33.50 10.87 -19.36
C LEU A 372 33.12 9.57 -20.07
N MET A 373 32.27 8.75 -19.43
CA MET A 373 31.79 7.49 -20.00
C MET A 373 30.87 7.70 -21.22
N ARG A 374 30.06 8.75 -21.23
CA ARG A 374 29.17 9.09 -22.36
C ARG A 374 30.00 9.52 -23.57
N ASP A 375 30.95 10.43 -23.36
CA ASP A 375 31.66 11.10 -24.45
C ASP A 375 32.81 10.22 -24.99
N GLY A 376 33.52 9.52 -24.10
CA GLY A 376 34.67 8.67 -24.46
C GLY A 376 34.37 7.16 -24.53
N GLY A 377 33.17 6.73 -24.15
CA GLY A 377 32.73 5.34 -24.22
C GLY A 377 33.62 4.37 -23.42
N PRO A 378 33.67 3.09 -23.82
CA PRO A 378 34.48 2.08 -23.12
C PRO A 378 35.99 2.37 -23.14
N LYS A 379 36.49 3.09 -24.14
CA LYS A 379 37.92 3.42 -24.27
C LYS A 379 38.35 4.37 -23.15
N ALA A 380 37.53 5.35 -22.80
CA ALA A 380 37.82 6.27 -21.70
C ALA A 380 37.91 5.56 -20.34
N VAL A 381 37.14 4.48 -20.13
CA VAL A 381 37.26 3.65 -18.91
C VAL A 381 38.62 2.94 -18.87
N SER A 382 39.06 2.36 -19.98
CA SER A 382 40.38 1.72 -20.04
C SER A 382 41.51 2.72 -19.80
N SER A 383 41.46 3.88 -20.45
CA SER A 383 42.44 4.95 -20.25
C SER A 383 42.44 5.47 -18.80
N TRP A 384 41.27 5.58 -18.17
CA TRP A 384 41.19 5.96 -16.75
C TRP A 384 41.88 4.94 -15.83
N PHE A 385 41.83 3.64 -16.15
CA PHE A 385 42.57 2.62 -15.40
C PHE A 385 44.07 2.67 -15.66
N ASP A 386 44.49 2.96 -16.89
CA ASP A 386 45.92 3.18 -17.21
C ASP A 386 46.47 4.34 -16.37
N ASP A 387 45.77 5.47 -16.36
CA ASP A 387 46.14 6.63 -15.53
C ASP A 387 46.10 6.31 -14.02
N LEU A 388 45.18 5.45 -13.58
CA LEU A 388 45.10 5.04 -12.16
C LEU A 388 46.35 4.24 -11.77
N GLU A 389 46.85 3.36 -12.62
CA GLU A 389 48.09 2.60 -12.38
C GLU A 389 49.29 3.55 -12.22
N ASP A 390 49.39 4.58 -13.05
CA ASP A 390 50.46 5.58 -12.95
C ASP A 390 50.36 6.42 -11.66
N VAL A 391 49.16 6.91 -11.32
CA VAL A 391 48.95 7.76 -10.15
C VAL A 391 49.14 6.99 -8.85
N THR A 392 48.76 5.71 -8.81
CA THR A 392 48.94 4.84 -7.64
C THR A 392 50.38 4.39 -7.47
N ALA A 393 51.11 4.12 -8.56
CA ALA A 393 52.55 3.87 -8.52
C ALA A 393 53.32 5.08 -7.97
N ALA A 394 52.95 6.30 -8.38
CA ALA A 394 53.53 7.53 -7.85
C ALA A 394 53.18 7.81 -6.37
N ALA A 395 52.18 7.12 -5.82
CA ALA A 395 51.75 7.21 -4.43
C ALA A 395 52.27 6.03 -3.57
N ASP A 396 53.21 5.24 -4.08
CA ASP A 396 53.79 4.06 -3.43
C ASP A 396 52.75 3.00 -3.02
N LEU A 397 51.63 2.93 -3.75
CA LEU A 397 50.62 1.89 -3.53
C LEU A 397 51.03 0.57 -4.24
N PRO A 398 50.80 -0.59 -3.62
CA PRO A 398 51.10 -1.88 -4.25
C PRO A 398 50.38 -2.08 -5.59
N ALA A 399 51.16 -2.35 -6.65
CA ALA A 399 50.64 -2.51 -8.01
C ALA A 399 49.64 -3.68 -8.16
N ASP A 400 49.79 -4.72 -7.34
CA ASP A 400 48.89 -5.87 -7.30
C ASP A 400 47.48 -5.50 -6.82
N LEU A 401 47.34 -4.51 -5.93
CA LEU A 401 46.04 -4.00 -5.48
C LEU A 401 45.27 -3.37 -6.65
N VAL A 402 45.94 -2.52 -7.42
CA VAL A 402 45.36 -1.80 -8.56
C VAL A 402 45.02 -2.76 -9.68
N ALA A 403 45.93 -3.68 -10.00
CA ALA A 403 45.70 -4.73 -10.99
C ALA A 403 44.51 -5.63 -10.59
N ALA A 404 44.33 -5.92 -9.30
CA ALA A 404 43.16 -6.65 -8.80
C ALA A 404 41.86 -5.88 -8.98
N GLN A 405 41.86 -4.55 -8.72
CA GLN A 405 40.70 -3.70 -8.98
C GLN A 405 40.36 -3.62 -10.47
N ARG A 406 41.36 -3.42 -11.33
CA ARG A 406 41.19 -3.35 -12.79
C ARG A 406 40.57 -4.62 -13.36
N ARG A 407 41.13 -5.79 -13.03
CA ARG A 407 40.60 -7.09 -13.45
C ARG A 407 39.13 -7.27 -13.08
N ARG A 408 38.73 -6.77 -11.90
CA ARG A 408 37.36 -6.89 -11.39
C ARG A 408 36.40 -5.88 -12.00
N TYR A 409 36.78 -4.61 -12.09
CA TYR A 409 35.86 -3.50 -12.35
C TYR A 409 35.95 -2.92 -13.76
N GLU A 410 37.07 -3.05 -14.48
CA GLU A 410 37.16 -2.53 -15.85
C GLU A 410 36.09 -3.14 -16.77
N PRO A 411 35.86 -4.48 -16.80
CA PRO A 411 34.82 -5.05 -17.64
C PRO A 411 33.42 -4.54 -17.27
N LEU A 412 33.18 -4.34 -15.97
CA LEU A 412 31.90 -3.84 -15.44
C LEU A 412 31.65 -2.38 -15.88
N LEU A 413 32.61 -1.50 -15.63
CA LEU A 413 32.52 -0.08 -15.94
C LEU A 413 32.47 0.18 -17.45
N ARG A 414 33.14 -0.65 -18.27
CA ARG A 414 33.02 -0.59 -19.73
C ARG A 414 31.60 -0.90 -20.21
N ARG A 415 30.88 -1.84 -19.58
CA ARG A 415 29.45 -2.08 -19.87
C ARG A 415 28.60 -0.86 -19.52
N THR A 416 28.88 -0.24 -18.38
CA THR A 416 28.21 1.01 -17.97
C THR A 416 28.45 2.13 -18.98
N ALA A 417 29.69 2.26 -19.49
CA ALA A 417 30.02 3.24 -20.51
C ALA A 417 29.31 2.99 -21.86
N LEU A 418 29.16 1.72 -22.27
CA LEU A 418 28.34 1.40 -23.46
C LEU A 418 26.90 1.89 -23.32
N VAL A 419 26.30 1.75 -22.13
CA VAL A 419 24.92 2.23 -21.88
C VAL A 419 24.87 3.75 -21.83
N ALA A 420 25.86 4.40 -21.22
CA ALA A 420 25.94 5.85 -21.18
C ALA A 420 26.12 6.47 -22.58
N GLN A 421 26.92 5.85 -23.44
CA GLN A 421 27.23 6.30 -24.80
C GLN A 421 26.08 6.10 -25.80
N ARG A 422 25.10 5.24 -25.52
CA ARG A 422 23.99 4.95 -26.45
C ARG A 422 23.11 6.16 -26.82
N HIS A 423 23.39 7.36 -26.29
CA HIS A 423 22.61 8.58 -26.52
C HIS A 423 21.11 8.32 -26.31
N ASN A 424 20.76 7.54 -25.27
CA ASN A 424 19.37 7.24 -24.97
C ASN A 424 18.60 8.56 -24.76
N ASP A 425 17.47 8.72 -25.46
CA ASP A 425 16.52 9.81 -25.28
C ASP A 425 15.17 9.22 -24.82
N PRO A 426 14.80 9.35 -23.54
CA PRO A 426 15.49 10.06 -22.46
C PRO A 426 16.66 9.29 -21.84
N GLU A 427 17.51 10.02 -21.13
CA GLU A 427 18.76 9.54 -20.56
C GLU A 427 18.59 8.48 -19.44
N VAL A 428 19.24 7.31 -19.61
CA VAL A 428 19.27 6.22 -18.62
C VAL A 428 20.26 6.51 -17.47
N GLN A 429 19.81 6.30 -16.23
CA GLN A 429 20.65 6.41 -15.03
C GLN A 429 21.56 5.18 -14.88
N VAL A 430 22.79 5.41 -14.42
CA VAL A 430 23.83 4.37 -14.23
C VAL A 430 24.27 4.19 -12.77
N SER A 431 23.52 4.78 -11.84
CA SER A 431 23.72 4.68 -10.39
C SER A 431 22.47 4.09 -9.73
N ASN A 432 22.67 3.29 -8.68
CA ASN A 432 21.60 2.73 -7.87
C ASN A 432 21.11 3.68 -6.75
N ALA A 433 21.54 4.96 -6.75
CA ALA A 433 21.06 5.97 -5.81
C ALA A 433 19.52 6.06 -5.73
N ALA A 434 18.83 5.79 -6.85
CA ALA A 434 17.38 5.72 -6.93
C ALA A 434 16.78 4.67 -5.98
N VAL A 435 17.31 3.44 -5.95
CA VAL A 435 16.82 2.38 -5.04
C VAL A 435 17.30 2.60 -3.61
N GLU A 436 18.53 3.10 -3.42
CA GLU A 436 19.01 3.45 -2.08
C GLU A 436 18.12 4.50 -1.40
N ALA A 437 17.67 5.51 -2.14
CA ALA A 437 16.74 6.51 -1.62
C ALA A 437 15.42 5.86 -1.18
N GLN A 438 14.84 4.98 -2.00
CA GLN A 438 13.62 4.25 -1.67
C GLN A 438 13.81 3.32 -0.46
N ILE A 439 14.96 2.64 -0.38
CA ILE A 439 15.34 1.82 0.78
C ILE A 439 15.36 2.67 2.06
N ARG A 440 16.00 3.84 2.04
CA ARG A 440 16.10 4.71 3.22
C ARG A 440 14.74 5.28 3.61
N LEU A 441 13.94 5.69 2.63
CA LEU A 441 12.63 6.30 2.85
C LEU A 441 11.59 5.32 3.36
N TRP A 442 11.57 4.08 2.84
CA TRP A 442 10.48 3.14 3.09
C TRP A 442 10.93 1.88 3.85
N VAL A 443 11.91 1.16 3.30
CA VAL A 443 12.29 -0.18 3.81
C VAL A 443 13.00 -0.10 5.16
N LYS A 444 13.95 0.84 5.33
CA LYS A 444 14.66 1.03 6.60
C LYS A 444 13.72 1.51 7.71
N ARG A 445 12.72 2.35 7.40
CA ARG A 445 11.70 2.75 8.39
C ARG A 445 10.94 1.54 8.92
N MET A 446 10.63 0.57 8.06
CA MET A 446 9.99 -0.67 8.46
C MET A 446 10.88 -1.51 9.40
N THR A 447 12.17 -1.66 9.10
CA THR A 447 13.06 -2.62 9.77
C THR A 447 13.79 -2.06 10.99
N THR A 448 13.85 -0.75 11.15
CA THR A 448 14.58 -0.09 12.26
C THR A 448 14.13 -0.63 13.62
N ARG A 449 15.09 -1.18 14.39
CA ARG A 449 14.93 -1.68 15.77
C ARG A 449 13.96 -2.85 15.98
N ARG A 450 13.43 -3.41 14.91
CA ARG A 450 12.37 -4.44 14.99
C ARG A 450 12.37 -5.44 13.84
N GLY A 451 13.25 -5.29 12.85
CA GLY A 451 13.31 -6.17 11.69
C GLY A 451 13.46 -7.65 12.04
N ALA A 452 14.20 -7.94 13.12
CA ALA A 452 14.38 -9.28 13.68
C ALA A 452 13.11 -9.94 14.23
N MET A 453 12.05 -9.15 14.49
CA MET A 453 10.77 -9.63 15.00
C MET A 453 9.80 -10.02 13.87
N PHE A 454 10.15 -9.74 12.61
CA PHE A 454 9.39 -10.18 11.44
C PHE A 454 9.80 -11.61 11.05
N SER A 455 9.34 -12.57 11.85
CA SER A 455 9.70 -13.99 11.67
C SER A 455 8.84 -14.72 10.63
N ASN A 456 7.64 -14.19 10.32
CA ASN A 456 6.78 -14.73 9.27
C ASN A 456 7.09 -13.99 7.96
N LEU A 457 7.91 -14.60 7.09
CA LEU A 457 8.33 -13.98 5.82
C LEU A 457 7.16 -13.73 4.87
N ALA A 458 6.15 -14.61 4.85
CA ALA A 458 4.97 -14.41 4.01
C ALA A 458 4.19 -13.15 4.42
N ARG A 459 3.97 -12.92 5.72
CA ARG A 459 3.37 -11.67 6.22
C ARG A 459 4.27 -10.47 5.95
N THR A 460 5.58 -10.66 6.06
CA THR A 460 6.56 -9.60 5.78
C THR A 460 6.54 -9.20 4.30
N ASN A 461 6.29 -10.15 3.39
CA ASN A 461 6.08 -9.88 1.97
C ASN A 461 4.78 -9.13 1.71
N LEU A 462 3.68 -9.47 2.40
CA LEU A 462 2.44 -8.67 2.34
C LEU A 462 2.64 -7.24 2.83
N LEU A 463 3.44 -7.06 3.89
CA LEU A 463 3.81 -5.73 4.37
C LEU A 463 4.69 -5.00 3.34
N GLY A 464 5.61 -5.71 2.68
CA GLY A 464 6.40 -5.19 1.56
C GLY A 464 5.51 -4.69 0.41
N ASP A 465 4.50 -5.46 0.04
CA ASP A 465 3.52 -5.07 -0.99
C ASP A 465 2.71 -3.85 -0.60
N LEU A 466 2.30 -3.77 0.67
CA LEU A 466 1.60 -2.61 1.22
C LEU A 466 2.48 -1.36 1.24
N ILE A 467 3.77 -1.50 1.57
CA ILE A 467 4.75 -0.40 1.53
C ILE A 467 4.93 0.11 0.09
N VAL A 468 5.08 -0.79 -0.89
CA VAL A 468 5.15 -0.41 -2.30
C VAL A 468 3.90 0.40 -2.68
N THR A 469 2.72 -0.06 -2.27
CA THR A 469 1.44 0.59 -2.55
C THR A 469 1.35 1.98 -1.90
N GLY A 470 1.78 2.12 -0.64
CA GLY A 470 1.85 3.40 0.06
C GLY A 470 2.86 4.37 -0.56
N ALA A 471 4.06 3.87 -0.93
CA ALA A 471 5.11 4.65 -1.57
C ALA A 471 4.69 5.26 -2.92
N ASN A 472 3.74 4.63 -3.60
CA ASN A 472 3.17 5.10 -4.86
C ASN A 472 1.87 5.91 -4.69
N GLY A 473 1.47 6.21 -3.46
CA GLY A 473 0.35 7.11 -3.14
C GLY A 473 -1.03 6.46 -3.14
N ALA A 474 -1.14 5.15 -3.39
CA ALA A 474 -2.43 4.45 -3.48
C ALA A 474 -3.18 4.34 -2.13
N LEU A 475 -2.53 4.71 -1.02
CA LEU A 475 -3.14 4.76 0.32
C LEU A 475 -3.49 6.19 0.77
N LEU A 476 -3.29 7.20 -0.07
CA LEU A 476 -3.58 8.60 0.26
C LEU A 476 -5.08 8.91 0.22
N ASP A 477 -5.81 8.33 -0.73
CA ASP A 477 -7.27 8.51 -0.85
C ASP A 477 -8.03 7.41 -0.09
N GLN A 478 -8.55 7.78 1.09
CA GLN A 478 -9.36 6.89 1.92
C GLN A 478 -10.62 6.39 1.20
N HIS A 479 -11.22 7.18 0.32
CA HIS A 479 -12.42 6.78 -0.42
C HIS A 479 -12.11 5.72 -1.47
N GLU A 480 -10.96 5.79 -2.14
CA GLU A 480 -10.51 4.78 -3.08
C GLU A 480 -10.18 3.46 -2.40
N VAL A 481 -9.44 3.50 -1.28
CA VAL A 481 -9.13 2.29 -0.50
C VAL A 481 -10.42 1.65 0.00
N ALA A 482 -11.35 2.43 0.55
CA ALA A 482 -12.66 1.93 0.96
C ALA A 482 -13.47 1.38 -0.23
N ARG A 483 -13.38 1.99 -1.41
CA ARG A 483 -14.03 1.51 -2.64
C ARG A 483 -13.47 0.15 -3.06
N ALA A 484 -12.16 -0.03 -3.03
CA ALA A 484 -11.50 -1.30 -3.35
C ALA A 484 -11.93 -2.43 -2.40
N ILE A 485 -11.91 -2.16 -1.08
CA ILE A 485 -12.37 -3.12 -0.05
C ILE A 485 -13.85 -3.49 -0.26
N ARG A 486 -14.71 -2.51 -0.56
CA ARG A 486 -16.13 -2.74 -0.86
C ARG A 486 -16.34 -3.55 -2.13
N HIS A 487 -15.57 -3.26 -3.18
CA HIS A 487 -15.67 -3.98 -4.45
C HIS A 487 -15.33 -5.45 -4.26
N ALA A 488 -14.19 -5.75 -3.61
CA ALA A 488 -13.80 -7.11 -3.26
C ALA A 488 -14.89 -7.83 -2.44
N SER A 489 -15.46 -7.14 -1.44
CA SER A 489 -16.56 -7.69 -0.62
C SER A 489 -17.80 -8.05 -1.45
N LYS A 490 -18.15 -7.25 -2.47
CA LYS A 490 -19.26 -7.58 -3.38
C LYS A 490 -18.93 -8.79 -4.25
N THR A 491 -17.73 -8.86 -4.79
CA THR A 491 -17.27 -9.95 -5.66
C THR A 491 -17.30 -11.31 -4.95
N HIS A 492 -16.97 -11.34 -3.65
CA HIS A 492 -16.99 -12.57 -2.85
C HIS A 492 -18.34 -12.88 -2.17
N ARG A 493 -19.45 -12.34 -2.70
CA ARG A 493 -20.83 -12.59 -2.21
C ARG A 493 -21.04 -12.26 -0.73
N GLY A 494 -20.32 -11.27 -0.19
CA GLY A 494 -20.52 -10.77 1.18
C GLY A 494 -19.26 -10.21 1.83
N TRP A 495 -19.44 -9.61 3.01
CA TRP A 495 -18.38 -9.04 3.86
C TRP A 495 -17.54 -10.12 4.58
N ALA A 496 -17.23 -11.24 3.93
CA ALA A 496 -16.35 -12.25 4.49
C ALA A 496 -14.96 -12.08 3.87
N PRO A 497 -13.98 -11.45 4.56
CA PRO A 497 -12.61 -11.56 4.11
C PRO A 497 -12.21 -13.04 4.12
N PRO A 498 -11.31 -13.46 3.21
CA PRO A 498 -10.77 -14.82 3.25
C PRO A 498 -10.27 -15.14 4.66
N PRO A 499 -10.42 -16.39 5.13
CA PRO A 499 -9.85 -16.79 6.40
C PRO A 499 -8.36 -16.48 6.38
N ARG A 500 -7.85 -16.18 7.57
CA ARG A 500 -6.42 -15.91 7.74
C ARG A 500 -5.62 -17.10 7.17
N ALA A 501 -4.84 -16.84 6.13
CA ALA A 501 -4.14 -17.90 5.41
C ALA A 501 -2.79 -18.25 6.06
N LEU A 502 -2.18 -17.33 6.81
CA LEU A 502 -0.85 -17.51 7.36
C LEU A 502 -0.90 -17.96 8.83
N THR A 503 -0.33 -19.13 9.10
CA THR A 503 -0.10 -19.62 10.46
C THR A 503 1.02 -18.82 11.14
N GLU A 504 0.93 -18.66 12.46
CA GLU A 504 2.10 -18.19 13.21
C GLU A 504 3.08 -19.34 13.42
N PRO A 505 4.39 -19.08 13.31
CA PRO A 505 5.37 -20.05 13.77
C PRO A 505 5.16 -20.32 15.26
N ALA A 506 5.19 -21.58 15.65
CA ALA A 506 5.03 -21.98 17.05
C ALA A 506 6.18 -21.41 17.91
N GLY A 507 5.86 -20.52 18.85
CA GLY A 507 6.81 -19.92 19.78
C GLY A 507 7.46 -18.63 19.26
N VAL A 508 7.74 -17.70 20.18
CA VAL A 508 8.29 -16.34 19.96
C VAL A 508 9.72 -16.34 19.34
N LEU A 509 10.22 -17.49 18.91
CA LEU A 509 11.56 -17.70 18.37
C LEU A 509 11.57 -18.51 17.05
N GLY A 510 10.42 -18.77 16.43
CA GLY A 510 10.37 -19.57 15.20
C GLY A 510 10.48 -18.72 13.93
N LEU A 511 11.69 -18.49 13.42
CA LEU A 511 11.94 -18.41 11.97
C LEU A 511 12.18 -19.81 11.39
N ARG A 512 11.46 -20.80 11.94
CA ARG A 512 11.60 -22.22 11.62
C ARG A 512 10.36 -22.81 10.99
N ASP A 513 9.51 -21.99 10.37
CA ASP A 513 8.82 -22.49 9.19
C ASP A 513 9.87 -22.50 8.09
N ALA A 514 10.64 -23.59 8.11
CA ALA A 514 11.73 -23.90 7.22
C ALA A 514 11.16 -24.06 5.81
N PHE A 515 11.05 -22.95 5.08
CA PHE A 515 11.10 -23.02 3.64
C PHE A 515 12.49 -22.56 3.24
N SER A 516 13.32 -23.50 2.83
CA SER A 516 14.48 -23.21 2.01
C SER A 516 14.04 -22.41 0.78
N VAL A 517 14.92 -21.55 0.25
CA VAL A 517 14.63 -20.83 -1.01
C VAL A 517 14.27 -21.83 -2.13
N THR A 518 14.79 -23.05 -2.06
CA THR A 518 14.45 -24.18 -2.93
C THR A 518 12.99 -24.60 -2.82
N GLU A 519 12.44 -24.77 -1.62
CA GLU A 519 11.02 -25.13 -1.41
C GLU A 519 10.07 -24.01 -1.88
N LEU A 520 10.50 -22.74 -1.83
CA LEU A 520 9.75 -21.63 -2.40
C LEU A 520 9.76 -21.65 -3.94
N LEU A 521 10.88 -22.05 -4.55
CA LEU A 521 11.01 -22.20 -6.01
C LEU A 521 10.18 -23.37 -6.56
N GLU A 522 10.16 -24.50 -5.86
CA GLU A 522 9.36 -25.67 -6.24
C GLU A 522 7.86 -25.35 -6.29
N ARG A 523 7.37 -24.53 -5.36
CA ARG A 523 5.96 -24.07 -5.33
C ARG A 523 5.60 -23.04 -6.39
N HIS A 524 6.57 -22.30 -6.92
CA HIS A 524 6.36 -21.35 -8.01
C HIS A 524 6.49 -21.98 -9.40
N SER A 525 7.03 -23.20 -9.48
CA SER A 525 7.20 -23.96 -10.72
C SER A 525 6.03 -24.92 -11.00
N SER A 526 5.12 -25.09 -10.02
CA SER A 526 3.83 -25.79 -10.11
C SER A 526 2.70 -24.79 -10.29
#